data_AF-G2SWS6-F1
#
_entry.id   AF-G2SWS6-F1
#
_cell.length_a   1.000
_cell.length_b   1.000
_cell.length_c   1.000
_cell.angle_alpha   90.00
_cell.angle_beta   90.00
_cell.angle_gamma   90.00
#
_symmetry.space_group_name_H-M   'P 1'
#
loop_
_entity.id
_entity.type
_entity.pdbx_description
1 polymer ?
#
loop_
_entity_poly.entity_id
_entity_poly.type
_entity_poly.pdbx_seq_one_letter_code
_entity_poly.pdbx_strand_id
1 'polypeptide(L)'
;MEQKNIVATIYLKNGQAVRGIEDHTPLADVIELAKLYNDNGIDKIIIFDLSDDDEEHEKNIHTIKNINRNVEIKTCAGGNINRLEDIKKFIYAGCLQVIVNGAKANSIELAEEASKRFGKDRILVSVENVDFVFKHQAKMNENFHELLVLNTGVLDAIENITDVPYVVYFETCDYEKIIEVLKRSNTRGIAGGFLNDPNTNIMEIKSQLSSAGIKMDNFDPALKWDDLKKNSEGMVPVIVQDYRTDEVLMLAYMNEEAFYTTINIGKMTYFSRSRQELWTKGMTSGHIQYVKSLTADCDYDTILAKVSQVGAACHTGNPTCFFNEIVKKEYVEKNPLKVLEDVYEIILDRKAHPKEGSYTNYLFDKGIDKILKKVGEEATEIVIAAKNPDPEEVKYEISDFLYHMMVLMAERGVTWEDITQELSQR
;
A
#
# COMPACT_ATOMS: atom_id res chain seq x y z
N MET A 1 15.14 -19.30 -6.32
CA MET A 1 15.60 -18.18 -5.47
C MET A 1 14.58 -17.06 -5.55
N GLU A 2 13.94 -16.79 -4.42
CA GLU A 2 13.06 -15.64 -4.19
C GLU A 2 13.83 -14.33 -4.41
N GLN A 3 13.13 -13.27 -4.79
CA GLN A 3 13.68 -11.91 -4.85
C GLN A 3 14.08 -11.48 -3.43
N LYS A 4 15.16 -10.68 -3.31
CA LYS A 4 15.56 -10.08 -2.05
C LYS A 4 14.76 -8.79 -1.79
N ASN A 5 14.51 -8.51 -0.53
CA ASN A 5 13.67 -7.40 -0.10
C ASN A 5 14.52 -6.21 0.39
N ILE A 6 14.05 -5.00 0.07
CA ILE A 6 14.42 -3.75 0.75
C ILE A 6 13.28 -3.40 1.71
N VAL A 7 13.63 -3.24 2.98
CA VAL A 7 12.66 -3.07 4.07
C VAL A 7 12.85 -1.71 4.71
N ALA A 8 11.80 -0.87 4.68
CA ALA A 8 11.79 0.39 5.42
C ALA A 8 11.31 0.16 6.85
N THR A 9 11.65 1.10 7.73
CA THR A 9 11.22 1.10 9.12
C THR A 9 10.44 2.37 9.44
N ILE A 10 9.34 2.22 10.18
CA ILE A 10 8.58 3.31 10.80
C ILE A 10 8.64 3.10 12.31
N TYR A 11 9.05 4.12 13.06
CA TYR A 11 8.97 4.13 14.50
C TYR A 11 7.72 4.91 14.91
N LEU A 12 6.84 4.29 15.70
CA LEU A 12 5.58 4.89 16.14
C LEU A 12 5.66 5.28 17.61
N LYS A 13 5.40 6.56 17.89
CA LYS A 13 5.24 7.12 19.23
C LYS A 13 4.00 8.00 19.24
N ASN A 14 3.08 7.78 20.18
CA ASN A 14 1.84 8.54 20.33
C ASN A 14 1.00 8.65 19.03
N GLY A 15 0.97 7.60 18.21
CA GLY A 15 0.29 7.56 16.92
C GLY A 15 0.96 8.36 15.80
N GLN A 16 2.21 8.80 16.01
CA GLN A 16 2.97 9.58 15.05
C GLN A 16 4.26 8.84 14.65
N ALA A 17 4.67 9.01 13.40
CA ALA A 17 5.99 8.58 12.95
C ALA A 17 7.07 9.46 13.60
N VAL A 18 8.12 8.83 14.13
CA VAL A 18 9.29 9.52 14.71
C VAL A 18 10.60 9.02 14.09
N ARG A 19 11.69 9.78 14.28
CA ARG A 19 12.99 9.49 13.64
C ARG A 19 13.62 8.17 14.06
N GLY A 20 13.44 7.73 15.29
CA GLY A 20 14.08 6.52 15.79
C GLY A 20 13.63 6.10 17.18
N ILE A 21 14.26 5.05 17.69
CA ILE A 21 14.02 4.51 19.05
C ILE A 21 14.47 5.53 20.12
N GLU A 22 15.56 6.25 19.88
CA GLU A 22 16.12 7.23 20.82
C GLU A 22 15.76 8.68 20.45
N ASP A 23 15.48 8.95 19.18
CA ASP A 23 15.09 10.27 18.67
C ASP A 23 13.60 10.27 18.31
N HIS A 24 12.78 10.77 19.24
CA HIS A 24 11.32 10.84 19.08
C HIS A 24 10.85 12.10 18.34
N THR A 25 11.74 12.79 17.64
CA THR A 25 11.34 13.94 16.81
C THR A 25 10.30 13.49 15.77
N PRO A 26 9.11 14.11 15.74
CA PRO A 26 8.08 13.77 14.76
C PRO A 26 8.56 13.94 13.33
N LEU A 27 8.15 13.00 12.48
CA LEU A 27 8.33 13.05 11.03
C LEU A 27 7.08 13.60 10.35
N ALA A 28 7.04 13.50 9.02
CA ALA A 28 5.84 13.75 8.22
C ALA A 28 4.67 12.87 8.68
N ASP A 29 3.47 13.16 8.16
CA ASP A 29 2.30 12.34 8.41
C ASP A 29 2.61 10.86 8.10
N VAL A 30 2.22 9.97 9.02
CA VAL A 30 2.59 8.56 8.95
C VAL A 30 1.95 7.85 7.76
N ILE A 31 0.76 8.28 7.33
CA ILE A 31 0.07 7.71 6.18
C ILE A 31 0.75 8.18 4.90
N GLU A 32 1.13 9.46 4.81
CA GLU A 32 1.92 9.97 3.69
C GLU A 32 3.28 9.25 3.58
N LEU A 33 3.96 9.03 4.70
CA LEU A 33 5.22 8.29 4.75
C LEU A 33 5.06 6.83 4.30
N ALA A 34 4.03 6.14 4.78
CA ALA A 34 3.75 4.77 4.37
C ALA A 34 3.38 4.67 2.88
N LYS A 35 2.58 5.62 2.35
CA LYS A 35 2.26 5.72 0.93
C LYS A 35 3.51 5.97 0.08
N LEU A 36 4.42 6.81 0.56
CA LEU A 36 5.69 7.05 -0.11
C LEU A 36 6.51 5.75 -0.22
N TYR A 37 6.64 4.99 0.87
CA TYR A 37 7.34 3.70 0.82
C TYR A 37 6.66 2.70 -0.10
N ASN A 38 5.32 2.63 -0.06
CA ASN A 38 4.50 1.80 -0.95
C ASN A 38 4.75 2.06 -2.44
N ASP A 39 5.05 3.30 -2.80
CA ASP A 39 5.16 3.73 -4.18
C ASP A 39 6.61 3.87 -4.67
N ASN A 40 7.58 4.07 -3.78
CA ASN A 40 9.00 4.22 -4.12
C ASN A 40 9.72 2.85 -4.23
N GLY A 41 9.02 1.72 -4.14
CA GLY A 41 9.62 0.40 -4.36
C GLY A 41 10.24 -0.25 -3.12
N ILE A 42 9.89 0.19 -1.91
CA ILE A 42 10.11 -0.63 -0.71
C ILE A 42 9.28 -1.92 -0.84
N ASP A 43 9.80 -3.05 -0.37
CA ASP A 43 9.13 -4.35 -0.49
C ASP A 43 8.31 -4.71 0.76
N LYS A 44 8.70 -4.15 1.91
CA LYS A 44 8.08 -4.41 3.21
C LYS A 44 8.32 -3.24 4.17
N ILE A 45 7.37 -2.93 5.04
CA ILE A 45 7.55 -1.96 6.14
C ILE A 45 7.59 -2.71 7.46
N ILE A 46 8.61 -2.44 8.28
CA ILE A 46 8.63 -2.83 9.70
C ILE A 46 8.20 -1.63 10.54
N ILE A 47 7.19 -1.83 11.37
CA ILE A 47 6.69 -0.81 12.29
C ILE A 47 7.12 -1.18 13.71
N PHE A 48 7.88 -0.30 14.35
CA PHE A 48 8.22 -0.44 15.77
C PHE A 48 7.31 0.42 16.62
N ASP A 49 6.53 -0.23 17.47
CA ASP A 49 5.74 0.39 18.50
C ASP A 49 6.63 0.77 19.69
N LEU A 50 6.76 2.07 19.92
CA LEU A 50 7.55 2.66 21.01
C LEU A 50 6.66 3.11 22.18
N SER A 51 5.44 2.60 22.30
CA SER A 51 4.52 2.95 23.39
C SER A 51 5.11 2.62 24.77
N ASP A 52 4.92 3.51 25.75
CA ASP A 52 5.35 3.28 27.13
C ASP A 52 4.28 2.60 27.99
N ASP A 53 3.00 2.71 27.59
CA ASP A 53 1.85 2.17 28.31
C ASP A 53 0.78 1.59 27.37
N ASP A 54 -0.25 0.98 27.97
CA ASP A 54 -1.34 0.32 27.24
C ASP A 54 -2.22 1.33 26.46
N GLU A 55 -2.36 2.58 26.91
CA GLU A 55 -3.18 3.60 26.23
C GLU A 55 -2.50 4.06 24.94
N GLU A 56 -1.20 4.37 25.01
CA GLU A 56 -0.38 4.70 23.86
C GLU A 56 -0.27 3.50 22.89
N HIS A 57 -0.15 2.28 23.42
CA HIS A 57 -0.14 1.06 22.61
C HIS A 57 -1.40 0.95 21.74
N GLU A 58 -2.60 1.13 22.33
CA GLU A 58 -3.86 1.12 21.57
C GLU A 58 -3.91 2.19 20.49
N LYS A 59 -3.37 3.39 20.79
CA LYS A 59 -3.28 4.47 19.81
C LYS A 59 -2.35 4.11 18.64
N ASN A 60 -1.22 3.47 18.92
CA ASN A 60 -0.29 2.98 17.90
C ASN A 60 -0.90 1.85 17.07
N ILE A 61 -1.62 0.90 17.69
CA ILE A 61 -2.38 -0.14 16.98
C ILE A 61 -3.43 0.46 16.03
N HIS A 62 -4.16 1.49 16.47
CA HIS A 62 -5.11 2.20 15.61
C HIS A 62 -4.42 2.84 14.40
N THR A 63 -3.24 3.41 14.62
CA THR A 63 -2.42 4.02 13.57
C THR A 63 -1.94 2.96 12.57
N ILE A 64 -1.46 1.81 13.05
CA ILE A 64 -1.06 0.67 12.20
C ILE A 64 -2.25 0.17 11.37
N LYS A 65 -3.43 0.06 11.97
CA LYS A 65 -4.65 -0.30 11.23
C LYS A 65 -4.97 0.70 10.12
N ASN A 66 -4.78 1.99 10.39
CA ASN A 66 -4.97 3.03 9.38
C ASN A 66 -3.92 2.97 8.26
N ILE A 67 -2.66 2.68 8.60
CA ILE A 67 -1.60 2.44 7.60
C ILE A 67 -2.00 1.30 6.68
N ASN A 68 -2.31 0.12 7.24
CA ASN A 68 -2.63 -1.09 6.48
C ASN A 68 -3.89 -0.99 5.62
N ARG A 69 -4.81 -0.07 5.96
CA ARG A 69 -5.91 0.28 5.07
C ARG A 69 -5.38 1.04 3.86
N ASN A 70 -4.57 2.07 4.08
CA ASN A 70 -4.18 3.02 3.05
C ASN A 70 -3.06 2.58 2.10
N VAL A 71 -2.34 1.49 2.42
CA VAL A 71 -1.19 1.00 1.63
C VAL A 71 -1.32 -0.49 1.31
N GLU A 72 -0.74 -0.90 0.19
CA GLU A 72 -0.76 -2.29 -0.29
C GLU A 72 0.48 -3.07 0.17
N ILE A 73 1.56 -2.33 0.46
CA ILE A 73 2.81 -2.88 0.92
C ILE A 73 2.62 -3.65 2.23
N LYS A 74 3.23 -4.84 2.29
CA LYS A 74 3.16 -5.71 3.45
C LYS A 74 3.81 -5.03 4.65
N THR A 75 3.12 -5.02 5.78
CA THR A 75 3.67 -4.52 7.04
C THR A 75 3.97 -5.67 8.01
N CYS A 76 5.03 -5.49 8.78
CA CYS A 76 5.32 -6.25 9.98
C CYS A 76 5.32 -5.28 11.15
N ALA A 77 4.97 -5.73 12.35
CA ALA A 77 5.08 -4.88 13.53
C ALA A 77 5.69 -5.59 14.73
N GLY A 78 6.40 -4.85 15.57
CA GLY A 78 6.94 -5.32 16.84
C GLY A 78 7.10 -4.15 17.80
N GLY A 79 7.54 -4.43 19.02
CA GLY A 79 7.59 -3.42 20.08
C GLY A 79 6.40 -3.51 21.02
N ASN A 80 6.63 -3.19 22.29
CA ASN A 80 5.70 -3.35 23.42
C ASN A 80 4.91 -4.69 23.52
N ILE A 81 5.46 -5.80 23.03
CA ILE A 81 4.82 -7.13 23.19
C ILE A 81 5.19 -7.71 24.55
N ASN A 82 4.18 -7.96 25.40
CA ASN A 82 4.35 -8.55 26.73
C ASN A 82 3.46 -9.80 26.92
N ARG A 83 2.38 -9.93 26.16
CA ARG A 83 1.41 -11.03 26.20
C ARG A 83 0.96 -11.42 24.79
N LEU A 84 0.37 -12.61 24.64
CA LEU A 84 -0.17 -13.07 23.34
C LEU A 84 -1.18 -12.07 22.76
N GLU A 85 -1.96 -11.39 23.61
CA GLU A 85 -2.96 -10.42 23.17
C GLU A 85 -2.37 -9.30 22.31
N ASP A 86 -1.16 -8.83 22.63
CA ASP A 86 -0.50 -7.74 21.90
C ASP A 86 -0.13 -8.22 20.46
N ILE A 87 0.27 -9.49 20.32
CA ILE A 87 0.49 -10.12 19.01
C ILE A 87 -0.81 -10.16 18.19
N LYS A 88 -1.93 -10.49 18.83
CA LYS A 88 -3.23 -10.51 18.12
C LYS A 88 -3.62 -9.13 17.63
N LYS A 89 -3.39 -8.09 18.43
CA LYS A 89 -3.69 -6.71 18.05
C LYS A 89 -2.95 -6.31 16.78
N PHE A 90 -1.65 -6.61 16.67
CA PHE A 90 -0.90 -6.34 15.44
C PHE A 90 -1.45 -7.11 14.23
N ILE A 91 -1.75 -8.41 14.37
CA ILE A 91 -2.30 -9.21 13.28
C ILE A 91 -3.67 -8.67 12.85
N TYR A 92 -4.55 -8.35 13.79
CA TYR A 92 -5.89 -7.79 13.51
C TYR A 92 -5.87 -6.34 13.05
N ALA A 93 -4.77 -5.62 13.28
CA ALA A 93 -4.50 -4.33 12.66
C ALA A 93 -4.02 -4.49 11.20
N GLY A 94 -3.89 -5.71 10.67
CA GLY A 94 -3.54 -5.98 9.28
C GLY A 94 -2.06 -6.30 9.03
N CYS A 95 -1.24 -6.41 10.08
CA CYS A 95 0.16 -6.80 9.90
C CYS A 95 0.25 -8.23 9.36
N LEU A 96 1.05 -8.41 8.30
CA LEU A 96 1.33 -9.73 7.75
C LEU A 96 2.03 -10.61 8.80
N GLN A 97 2.93 -10.00 9.58
CA GLN A 97 3.83 -10.66 10.52
C GLN A 97 4.07 -9.82 11.78
N VAL A 98 4.39 -10.48 12.88
CA VAL A 98 4.71 -9.85 14.17
C VAL A 98 6.11 -10.23 14.63
N ILE A 99 6.89 -9.24 15.06
CA ILE A 99 8.28 -9.37 15.48
C ILE A 99 8.35 -9.37 17.02
N VAL A 100 8.67 -10.51 17.62
CA VAL A 100 8.99 -10.57 19.06
C VAL A 100 10.45 -10.20 19.30
N ASN A 101 10.77 -9.66 20.48
CA ASN A 101 12.14 -9.23 20.80
C ASN A 101 12.94 -10.37 21.45
N GLY A 102 13.95 -10.93 20.76
CA GLY A 102 14.78 -12.01 21.29
C GLY A 102 15.52 -11.69 22.60
N ALA A 103 15.67 -10.41 22.96
CA ALA A 103 16.25 -10.00 24.24
C ALA A 103 15.31 -10.19 25.44
N LYS A 104 13.98 -10.31 25.23
CA LYS A 104 13.02 -10.54 26.31
C LYS A 104 12.94 -12.03 26.68
N ALA A 105 12.90 -12.31 27.99
CA ALA A 105 12.95 -13.68 28.51
C ALA A 105 11.76 -14.55 28.09
N ASN A 106 10.57 -13.96 27.91
CA ASN A 106 9.33 -14.65 27.54
C ASN A 106 9.10 -14.76 26.03
N SER A 107 10.02 -14.27 25.18
CA SER A 107 9.80 -14.21 23.74
C SER A 107 9.63 -15.56 23.07
N ILE A 108 10.33 -16.59 23.55
CA ILE A 108 10.18 -17.94 22.99
C ILE A 108 8.83 -18.56 23.35
N GLU A 109 8.34 -18.35 24.57
CA GLU A 109 7.04 -18.85 25.02
C GLU A 109 5.90 -18.17 24.24
N LEU A 110 6.00 -16.85 24.07
CA LEU A 110 5.05 -16.08 23.25
C LEU A 110 5.08 -16.52 21.78
N ALA A 111 6.26 -16.75 21.20
CA ALA A 111 6.40 -17.21 19.83
C ALA A 111 5.82 -18.63 19.64
N GLU A 112 5.98 -19.53 20.60
CA GLU A 112 5.39 -20.87 20.57
C GLU A 112 3.86 -20.82 20.63
N GLU A 113 3.30 -20.01 21.53
CA GLU A 113 1.86 -19.87 21.63
C GLU A 113 1.27 -19.22 20.37
N ALA A 114 1.93 -18.17 19.87
CA ALA A 114 1.50 -17.43 18.69
C ALA A 114 1.62 -18.25 17.40
N SER A 115 2.73 -18.96 17.19
CA SER A 115 2.93 -19.78 15.99
C SER A 115 1.96 -20.95 15.91
N LYS A 116 1.60 -21.57 17.04
CA LYS A 116 0.54 -22.60 17.10
C LYS A 116 -0.83 -22.05 16.73
N ARG A 117 -1.12 -20.79 17.09
CA ARG A 117 -2.43 -20.16 16.87
C ARG A 117 -2.58 -19.53 15.50
N PHE A 118 -1.54 -18.87 15.00
CA PHE A 118 -1.59 -18.03 13.80
C PHE A 118 -0.75 -18.58 12.64
N GLY A 119 0.05 -19.63 12.88
CA GLY A 119 1.03 -20.14 11.93
C GLY A 119 2.40 -19.50 12.13
N LYS A 120 3.47 -20.30 11.96
CA LYS A 120 4.85 -19.80 12.10
C LYS A 120 5.20 -18.73 11.08
N ASP A 121 4.56 -18.75 9.91
CA ASP A 121 4.68 -17.76 8.82
C ASP A 121 4.32 -16.34 9.26
N ARG A 122 3.62 -16.20 10.38
CA ARG A 122 3.24 -14.92 10.99
C ARG A 122 4.23 -14.40 12.02
N ILE A 123 5.22 -15.19 12.44
CA ILE A 123 6.05 -14.88 13.61
C ILE A 123 7.51 -14.68 13.21
N LEU A 124 8.04 -13.52 13.57
CA LEU A 124 9.43 -13.09 13.39
C LEU A 124 10.07 -12.87 14.76
N VAL A 125 11.39 -12.87 14.82
CA VAL A 125 12.13 -12.46 16.02
C VAL A 125 13.30 -11.54 15.68
N SER A 126 13.43 -10.45 16.44
CA SER A 126 14.60 -9.57 16.35
C SER A 126 15.72 -10.10 17.24
N VAL A 127 16.94 -10.15 16.71
CA VAL A 127 18.13 -10.63 17.42
C VAL A 127 19.31 -9.68 17.21
N GLU A 128 19.95 -9.29 18.31
CA GLU A 128 21.14 -8.45 18.30
C GLU A 128 22.43 -9.26 18.52
N ASN A 129 22.32 -10.36 19.26
CA ASN A 129 23.40 -11.30 19.51
C ASN A 129 22.94 -12.75 19.25
N VAL A 130 23.88 -13.69 19.33
CA VAL A 130 23.62 -15.11 19.06
C VAL A 130 22.94 -15.85 20.22
N ASP A 131 22.94 -15.29 21.43
CA ASP A 131 22.56 -16.02 22.65
C ASP A 131 21.13 -16.57 22.58
N PHE A 132 20.19 -15.77 22.07
CA PHE A 132 18.79 -16.19 21.91
C PHE A 132 18.69 -17.39 20.95
N VAL A 133 19.34 -17.29 19.79
CA VAL A 133 19.31 -18.33 18.74
C VAL A 133 19.98 -19.60 19.25
N PHE A 134 21.12 -19.47 19.93
CA PHE A 134 21.85 -20.60 20.51
C PHE A 134 21.03 -21.30 21.59
N LYS A 135 20.46 -20.55 22.54
CA LYS A 135 19.67 -21.10 23.65
C LYS A 135 18.41 -21.82 23.16
N HIS A 136 17.84 -21.39 22.04
CA HIS A 136 16.56 -21.88 21.52
C HIS A 136 16.66 -22.57 20.16
N GLN A 137 17.85 -23.06 19.78
CA GLN A 137 18.14 -23.65 18.45
C GLN A 137 17.06 -24.61 17.94
N ALA A 138 16.66 -25.59 18.75
CA ALA A 138 15.68 -26.61 18.37
C ALA A 138 14.30 -26.03 17.99
N LYS A 139 13.97 -24.85 18.52
CA LYS A 139 12.67 -24.19 18.36
C LYS A 139 12.66 -23.13 17.25
N MET A 140 13.83 -22.77 16.71
CA MET A 140 13.93 -21.66 15.74
C MET A 140 13.10 -21.92 14.48
N ASN A 141 13.36 -23.05 13.80
CA ASN A 141 12.69 -23.43 12.55
C ASN A 141 11.20 -23.78 12.72
N GLU A 142 10.80 -24.15 13.94
CA GLU A 142 9.43 -24.53 14.28
C GLU A 142 8.54 -23.30 14.46
N ASN A 143 9.07 -22.23 15.08
CA ASN A 143 8.27 -21.12 15.56
C ASN A 143 8.45 -19.83 14.76
N PHE A 144 9.58 -19.66 14.06
CA PHE A 144 9.89 -18.43 13.35
C PHE A 144 9.95 -18.64 11.84
N HIS A 145 9.40 -17.66 11.12
CA HIS A 145 9.50 -17.58 9.67
C HIS A 145 10.73 -16.81 9.20
N GLU A 146 11.14 -15.80 9.96
CA GLU A 146 12.25 -14.92 9.61
C GLU A 146 12.86 -14.27 10.86
N LEU A 147 14.16 -13.99 10.81
CA LEU A 147 14.87 -13.19 11.81
C LEU A 147 15.04 -11.76 11.32
N LEU A 148 14.91 -10.78 12.22
CA LEU A 148 15.46 -9.45 12.03
C LEU A 148 16.79 -9.36 12.77
N VAL A 149 17.90 -9.47 12.04
CA VAL A 149 19.25 -9.44 12.62
C VAL A 149 19.73 -7.99 12.70
N LEU A 150 19.92 -7.50 13.92
CA LEU A 150 20.27 -6.09 14.17
C LEU A 150 21.78 -5.84 14.07
N ASN A 151 22.60 -6.90 14.04
CA ASN A 151 24.06 -6.80 14.00
C ASN A 151 24.67 -7.74 12.95
N THR A 152 25.35 -7.18 11.96
CA THR A 152 26.04 -7.95 10.90
C THR A 152 27.14 -8.89 11.43
N GLY A 153 27.71 -8.63 12.61
CA GLY A 153 28.80 -9.43 13.17
C GLY A 153 28.39 -10.82 13.67
N VAL A 154 27.09 -11.11 13.76
CA VAL A 154 26.59 -12.41 14.26
C VAL A 154 26.07 -13.33 13.15
N LEU A 155 26.17 -12.92 11.88
CA LEU A 155 25.59 -13.66 10.76
C LEU A 155 26.17 -15.08 10.61
N ASP A 156 27.50 -15.23 10.67
CA ASP A 156 28.15 -16.55 10.58
C ASP A 156 27.69 -17.47 11.72
N ALA A 157 27.54 -16.91 12.93
CA ALA A 157 27.13 -17.69 14.09
C ALA A 157 25.66 -18.13 13.98
N ILE A 158 24.77 -17.24 13.52
CA ILE A 158 23.36 -17.55 13.29
C ILE A 158 23.22 -18.66 12.23
N GLU A 159 23.92 -18.54 11.09
CA GLU A 159 23.87 -19.51 9.99
C GLU A 159 24.39 -20.91 10.38
N ASN A 160 25.30 -20.99 11.36
CA ASN A 160 25.76 -22.26 11.90
C ASN A 160 24.75 -22.92 12.87
N ILE A 161 23.76 -22.17 13.35
CA ILE A 161 22.81 -22.64 14.37
C ILE A 161 21.44 -22.91 13.76
N THR A 162 20.98 -22.08 12.81
CA THR A 162 19.62 -22.16 12.25
C THR A 162 19.54 -21.82 10.76
N ASP A 163 18.60 -22.47 10.08
CA ASP A 163 18.27 -22.23 8.67
C ASP A 163 17.15 -21.19 8.48
N VAL A 164 16.64 -20.58 9.57
CA VAL A 164 15.61 -19.55 9.48
C VAL A 164 16.16 -18.37 8.66
N PRO A 165 15.49 -17.97 7.56
CA PRO A 165 15.92 -16.82 6.75
C PRO A 165 15.91 -15.52 7.55
N TYR A 166 16.64 -14.52 7.08
CA TYR A 166 16.75 -13.28 7.84
C TYR A 166 16.82 -12.00 7.00
N VAL A 167 16.31 -10.91 7.55
CA VAL A 167 16.56 -9.54 7.09
C VAL A 167 17.62 -8.94 8.01
N VAL A 168 18.63 -8.28 7.43
CA VAL A 168 19.73 -7.68 8.20
C VAL A 168 19.55 -6.18 8.27
N TYR A 169 19.62 -5.62 9.46
CA TYR A 169 19.67 -4.18 9.67
C TYR A 169 21.09 -3.65 9.45
N PHE A 170 21.20 -2.57 8.68
CA PHE A 170 22.42 -1.84 8.43
C PHE A 170 22.30 -0.42 9.01
N GLU A 171 23.25 -0.04 9.86
CA GLU A 171 23.33 1.33 10.41
C GLU A 171 23.69 2.36 9.34
N THR A 172 24.57 1.99 8.40
CA THR A 172 25.07 2.84 7.33
C THR A 172 24.94 2.16 5.98
N CYS A 173 24.89 2.98 4.91
CA CYS A 173 24.84 2.48 3.54
C CYS A 173 26.26 2.13 3.06
N ASP A 174 26.69 0.89 3.32
CA ASP A 174 27.91 0.30 2.77
C ASP A 174 27.54 -0.70 1.67
N TYR A 175 27.62 -0.26 0.42
CA TYR A 175 27.19 -1.06 -0.73
C TYR A 175 27.96 -2.37 -0.89
N GLU A 176 29.28 -2.38 -0.64
CA GLU A 176 30.08 -3.60 -0.79
C GLU A 176 29.64 -4.65 0.23
N LYS A 177 29.49 -4.24 1.49
CA LYS A 177 29.03 -5.10 2.57
C LYS A 177 27.58 -5.55 2.39
N ILE A 178 26.70 -4.66 1.90
CA ILE A 178 25.31 -5.00 1.58
C ILE A 178 25.26 -6.08 0.49
N ILE A 179 26.04 -5.95 -0.58
CA ILE A 179 26.11 -6.95 -1.66
C ILE A 179 26.65 -8.29 -1.13
N GLU A 180 27.71 -8.26 -0.30
CA GLU A 180 28.25 -9.45 0.33
C GLU A 180 27.19 -10.19 1.16
N VAL A 181 26.46 -9.46 2.01
CA VAL A 181 25.40 -10.03 2.85
C VAL A 181 24.24 -10.55 2.00
N LEU A 182 23.78 -9.79 0.99
CA LEU A 182 22.67 -10.23 0.13
C LEU A 182 22.99 -11.48 -0.71
N LYS A 183 24.28 -11.75 -1.00
CA LYS A 183 24.73 -12.97 -1.67
C LYS A 183 24.60 -14.24 -0.83
N ARG A 184 24.46 -14.12 0.50
CA ARG A 184 24.28 -15.26 1.40
C ARG A 184 22.95 -15.94 1.12
N SER A 185 22.90 -17.26 1.30
CA SER A 185 21.71 -18.07 0.95
C SER A 185 20.51 -17.75 1.83
N ASN A 186 20.73 -17.51 3.11
CA ASN A 186 19.68 -17.33 4.11
C ASN A 186 19.24 -15.87 4.27
N THR A 187 19.97 -14.92 3.68
CA THR A 187 19.55 -13.51 3.66
C THR A 187 18.34 -13.35 2.76
N ARG A 188 17.24 -12.81 3.27
CA ARG A 188 16.06 -12.46 2.48
C ARG A 188 16.02 -10.98 2.11
N GLY A 189 16.72 -10.12 2.83
CA GLY A 189 16.72 -8.69 2.53
C GLY A 189 17.54 -7.86 3.49
N ILE A 190 17.43 -6.55 3.32
CA ILE A 190 18.07 -5.55 4.19
C ILE A 190 17.04 -4.56 4.74
N ALA A 191 17.34 -4.03 5.92
CA ALA A 191 16.68 -2.87 6.52
C ALA A 191 17.76 -1.87 6.95
N GLY A 192 17.40 -0.62 7.18
CA GLY A 192 18.37 0.38 7.63
C GLY A 192 17.82 1.80 7.62
N GLY A 193 18.35 2.67 8.49
CA GLY A 193 17.89 4.06 8.59
C GLY A 193 18.01 4.86 7.28
N PHE A 194 19.02 4.57 6.46
CA PHE A 194 19.23 5.22 5.16
C PHE A 194 18.13 4.88 4.13
N LEU A 195 17.42 3.77 4.29
CA LEU A 195 16.29 3.38 3.46
C LEU A 195 15.00 4.13 3.85
N ASN A 196 15.00 4.79 5.00
CA ASN A 196 13.85 5.52 5.53
C ASN A 196 13.86 7.00 5.09
N ASP A 197 14.93 7.49 4.45
CA ASP A 197 14.96 8.85 3.92
C ASP A 197 13.99 8.96 2.72
N PRO A 198 12.98 9.85 2.78
CA PRO A 198 12.04 10.09 1.68
C PRO A 198 12.69 10.42 0.33
N ASN A 199 13.93 10.93 0.34
CA ASN A 199 14.67 11.31 -0.85
C ASN A 199 15.50 10.17 -1.45
N THR A 200 15.65 9.04 -0.74
CA THR A 200 16.33 7.87 -1.26
C THR A 200 15.53 7.25 -2.41
N ASN A 201 16.19 7.05 -3.55
CA ASN A 201 15.61 6.37 -4.71
C ASN A 201 15.81 4.85 -4.56
N ILE A 202 14.82 4.16 -3.98
CA ILE A 202 14.94 2.74 -3.66
C ILE A 202 14.99 1.90 -4.94
N MET A 203 14.28 2.29 -5.99
CA MET A 203 14.32 1.60 -7.28
C MET A 203 15.70 1.66 -7.94
N GLU A 204 16.41 2.78 -7.78
CA GLU A 204 17.79 2.90 -8.24
C GLU A 204 18.72 1.97 -7.43
N ILE A 205 18.56 1.90 -6.11
CA ILE A 205 19.29 0.92 -5.27
C ILE A 205 19.02 -0.50 -5.76
N LYS A 206 17.76 -0.87 -6.00
CA LYS A 206 17.40 -2.18 -6.52
C LYS A 206 18.08 -2.47 -7.88
N SER A 207 18.10 -1.49 -8.78
CA SER A 207 18.75 -1.60 -10.08
C SER A 207 20.27 -1.80 -9.98
N GLN A 208 20.93 -1.09 -9.05
CA GLN A 208 22.35 -1.27 -8.75
C GLN A 208 22.64 -2.66 -8.17
N LEU A 209 21.82 -3.12 -7.21
CA LEU A 209 21.94 -4.46 -6.63
C LEU A 209 21.73 -5.56 -7.68
N SER A 210 20.77 -5.38 -8.60
CA SER A 210 20.55 -6.31 -9.72
C SER A 210 21.71 -6.34 -10.70
N SER A 211 22.34 -5.20 -10.97
CA SER A 211 23.58 -5.14 -11.77
C SER A 211 24.75 -5.88 -11.10
N ALA A 212 24.74 -5.99 -9.76
CA ALA A 212 25.71 -6.78 -8.98
C ALA A 212 25.33 -8.28 -8.85
N GLY A 213 24.30 -8.73 -9.56
CA GLY A 213 23.84 -10.13 -9.58
C GLY A 213 22.88 -10.50 -8.44
N ILE A 214 22.35 -9.52 -7.69
CA ILE A 214 21.32 -9.76 -6.68
C ILE A 214 19.94 -9.72 -7.32
N LYS A 215 19.17 -10.80 -7.19
CA LYS A 215 17.81 -10.85 -7.70
C LYS A 215 16.89 -9.96 -6.85
N MET A 216 16.52 -8.80 -7.38
CA MET A 216 15.57 -7.86 -6.75
C MET A 216 14.22 -7.88 -7.47
N ASP A 217 13.23 -7.20 -6.91
CA ASP A 217 12.02 -6.80 -7.63
C ASP A 217 12.17 -5.37 -8.17
N ASN A 218 12.77 -5.24 -9.36
CA ASN A 218 13.19 -3.96 -9.94
C ASN A 218 12.54 -3.66 -11.31
N PHE A 219 11.33 -4.15 -11.56
CA PHE A 219 10.63 -4.04 -12.85
C PHE A 219 11.46 -4.54 -14.05
N ASP A 220 12.24 -5.62 -13.89
CA ASP A 220 12.96 -6.23 -15.02
C ASP A 220 11.96 -6.56 -16.14
N PRO A 221 12.05 -5.92 -17.31
CA PRO A 221 10.95 -5.91 -18.25
C PRO A 221 10.93 -7.21 -19.06
N ALA A 222 9.76 -7.84 -19.15
CA ALA A 222 9.56 -9.02 -19.99
C ALA A 222 9.74 -8.71 -21.49
N LEU A 223 9.45 -7.47 -21.90
CA LEU A 223 9.68 -6.94 -23.25
C LEU A 223 10.70 -5.82 -23.19
N LYS A 224 11.72 -5.89 -24.03
CA LYS A 224 12.74 -4.84 -24.16
C LYS A 224 12.28 -3.76 -25.11
N TRP A 225 12.98 -2.62 -25.11
CA TRP A 225 12.69 -1.54 -26.05
C TRP A 225 12.67 -2.02 -27.50
N ASP A 226 13.58 -2.91 -27.89
CA ASP A 226 13.66 -3.47 -29.24
C ASP A 226 12.45 -4.30 -29.66
N ASP A 227 11.70 -4.87 -28.72
CA ASP A 227 10.49 -5.65 -29.00
C ASP A 227 9.30 -4.75 -29.37
N LEU A 228 9.33 -3.48 -28.98
CA LEU A 228 8.29 -2.50 -29.28
C LEU A 228 8.41 -1.96 -30.71
N LYS A 229 7.26 -1.67 -31.33
CA LYS A 229 7.17 -0.99 -32.62
C LYS A 229 7.13 0.53 -32.39
N LYS A 230 8.10 1.23 -32.97
CA LYS A 230 8.23 2.68 -32.86
C LYS A 230 7.48 3.35 -34.01
N ASN A 231 6.94 4.53 -33.76
CA ASN A 231 6.42 5.40 -34.81
C ASN A 231 7.54 5.96 -35.71
N SER A 232 7.18 6.77 -36.71
CA SER A 232 8.12 7.38 -37.65
C SER A 232 9.16 8.31 -37.01
N GLU A 233 8.94 8.74 -35.77
CA GLU A 233 9.83 9.59 -35.00
C GLU A 233 10.67 8.79 -33.98
N GLY A 234 10.62 7.44 -34.04
CA GLY A 234 11.40 6.57 -33.15
C GLY A 234 10.83 6.46 -31.72
N MET A 235 9.56 6.79 -31.52
CA MET A 235 8.90 6.83 -30.21
C MET A 235 7.72 5.86 -30.10
N VAL A 236 7.34 5.55 -28.86
CA VAL A 236 6.16 4.74 -28.54
C VAL A 236 5.17 5.60 -27.75
N PRO A 237 3.90 5.71 -28.16
CA PRO A 237 2.85 6.35 -27.36
C PRO A 237 2.61 5.59 -26.05
N VAL A 238 2.35 6.35 -24.99
CA VAL A 238 2.06 5.83 -23.65
C VAL A 238 0.75 6.41 -23.17
N ILE A 239 -0.25 5.55 -22.97
CA ILE A 239 -1.50 5.87 -22.30
C ILE A 239 -1.28 5.67 -20.80
N VAL A 240 -1.58 6.68 -20.00
CA VAL A 240 -1.37 6.65 -18.56
C VAL A 240 -2.71 6.59 -17.88
N GLN A 241 -2.87 5.64 -16.97
CA GLN A 241 -4.13 5.33 -16.29
C GLN A 241 -3.90 5.26 -14.78
N ASP A 242 -4.84 5.78 -13.98
CA ASP A 242 -4.82 5.55 -12.55
C ASP A 242 -5.05 4.06 -12.26
N TYR A 243 -4.20 3.48 -11.44
CA TYR A 243 -4.24 2.03 -11.20
C TYR A 243 -5.44 1.54 -10.37
N ARG A 244 -6.10 2.44 -9.62
CA ARG A 244 -7.26 2.12 -8.77
C ARG A 244 -8.58 2.38 -9.48
N THR A 245 -8.70 3.54 -10.13
CA THR A 245 -9.96 4.00 -10.73
C THR A 245 -10.11 3.62 -12.19
N ASP A 246 -9.03 3.15 -12.82
CA ASP A 246 -8.94 2.94 -14.26
C ASP A 246 -9.23 4.22 -15.08
N GLU A 247 -9.17 5.41 -14.47
CA GLU A 247 -9.31 6.67 -15.21
C GLU A 247 -8.07 6.92 -16.08
N VAL A 248 -8.29 7.23 -17.36
CA VAL A 248 -7.19 7.65 -18.25
C VAL A 248 -6.77 9.07 -17.87
N LEU A 249 -5.52 9.21 -17.44
CA LEU A 249 -4.95 10.45 -16.92
C LEU A 249 -4.34 11.31 -18.04
N MET A 250 -3.53 10.71 -18.91
CA MET A 250 -2.86 11.44 -19.99
C MET A 250 -2.34 10.51 -21.09
N LEU A 251 -1.94 11.10 -22.21
CA LEU A 251 -1.13 10.46 -23.25
C LEU A 251 0.22 11.18 -23.35
N ALA A 252 1.30 10.40 -23.41
CA ALA A 252 2.66 10.89 -23.62
C ALA A 252 3.41 9.99 -24.63
N TYR A 253 4.71 10.25 -24.80
CA TYR A 253 5.58 9.45 -25.65
C TYR A 253 6.85 9.08 -24.87
N MET A 254 7.39 7.91 -25.15
CA MET A 254 8.71 7.49 -24.70
C MET A 254 9.62 7.27 -25.91
N ASN A 255 10.90 7.63 -25.74
CA ASN A 255 12.01 7.07 -26.49
C ASN A 255 12.68 5.98 -25.63
N GLU A 256 13.74 5.35 -26.15
CA GLU A 256 14.48 4.29 -25.45
C GLU A 256 14.97 4.72 -24.06
N GLU A 257 15.55 5.91 -23.97
CA GLU A 257 16.11 6.45 -22.74
C GLU A 257 15.02 6.70 -21.69
N ALA A 258 13.85 7.24 -22.09
CA ALA A 258 12.71 7.43 -21.21
C ALA A 258 12.14 6.10 -20.70
N PHE A 259 12.09 5.07 -21.55
CA PHE A 259 11.62 3.73 -21.18
C PHE A 259 12.50 3.10 -20.09
N TYR A 260 13.81 3.06 -20.31
CA TYR A 260 14.73 2.48 -19.32
C TYR A 260 14.86 3.33 -18.06
N THR A 261 14.79 4.66 -18.19
CA THR A 261 14.76 5.54 -17.01
C THR A 261 13.54 5.25 -16.15
N THR A 262 12.36 5.11 -16.77
CA THR A 262 11.10 4.80 -16.07
C THR A 262 11.20 3.50 -15.28
N ILE A 263 11.75 2.44 -15.89
CA ILE A 263 11.97 1.15 -15.23
C ILE A 263 12.96 1.29 -14.07
N ASN A 264 14.10 1.95 -14.30
CA ASN A 264 15.18 2.06 -13.32
C ASN A 264 14.79 2.84 -12.06
N ILE A 265 13.97 3.88 -12.20
CA ILE A 265 13.60 4.76 -11.07
C ILE A 265 12.17 4.52 -10.57
N GLY A 266 11.38 3.68 -11.25
CA GLY A 266 9.97 3.39 -10.91
C GLY A 266 9.03 4.60 -11.00
N LYS A 267 9.42 5.66 -11.70
CA LYS A 267 8.60 6.87 -11.91
C LYS A 267 8.47 7.14 -13.39
N MET A 268 7.31 7.60 -13.83
CA MET A 268 7.10 7.87 -15.25
C MET A 268 8.03 8.95 -15.76
N THR A 269 8.86 8.58 -16.73
CA THR A 269 9.71 9.46 -17.52
C THR A 269 9.25 9.43 -18.97
N TYR A 270 9.04 10.61 -19.54
CA TYR A 270 8.58 10.79 -20.91
C TYR A 270 9.63 11.49 -21.74
N PHE A 271 9.50 11.42 -23.06
CA PHE A 271 10.26 12.26 -23.97
C PHE A 271 9.37 13.39 -24.50
N SER A 272 9.76 14.64 -24.21
CA SER A 272 9.04 15.82 -24.69
C SER A 272 9.39 16.10 -26.14
N ARG A 273 8.46 15.84 -27.06
CA ARG A 273 8.68 16.08 -28.50
C ARG A 273 8.95 17.55 -28.84
N SER A 274 8.36 18.49 -28.09
CA SER A 274 8.55 19.92 -28.35
C SER A 274 9.87 20.45 -27.79
N ARG A 275 10.36 19.89 -26.67
CA ARG A 275 11.61 20.32 -26.01
C ARG A 275 12.81 19.45 -26.37
N GLN A 276 12.57 18.28 -26.97
CA GLN A 276 13.59 17.27 -27.30
C GLN A 276 14.42 16.86 -26.08
N GLU A 277 13.76 16.66 -24.94
CA GLU A 277 14.41 16.33 -23.66
C GLU A 277 13.58 15.28 -22.89
N LEU A 278 14.26 14.54 -22.00
CA LEU A 278 13.60 13.70 -21.01
C LEU A 278 12.86 14.55 -19.98
N TRP A 279 11.71 14.06 -19.55
CA TRP A 279 10.89 14.69 -18.54
C TRP A 279 10.30 13.65 -17.59
N THR A 280 10.88 13.56 -16.38
CA THR A 280 10.30 12.78 -15.29
C THR A 280 9.15 13.55 -14.65
N LYS A 281 7.95 12.97 -14.69
CA LYS A 281 6.72 13.62 -14.25
C LYS A 281 6.77 13.96 -12.76
N GLY A 282 6.44 15.21 -12.45
CA GLY A 282 6.32 15.68 -11.07
C GLY A 282 7.61 16.18 -10.42
N MET A 283 8.78 16.06 -11.07
CA MET A 283 10.04 16.54 -10.48
C MET A 283 10.06 18.05 -10.21
N THR A 284 9.27 18.84 -10.94
CA THR A 284 9.13 20.29 -10.70
C THR A 284 7.87 20.63 -9.90
N SER A 285 6.75 19.94 -10.15
CA SER A 285 5.44 20.30 -9.59
C SER A 285 5.05 19.52 -8.33
N GLY A 286 5.82 18.48 -7.96
CA GLY A 286 5.45 17.51 -6.92
C GLY A 286 4.37 16.50 -7.33
N HIS A 287 3.80 16.62 -8.54
CA HIS A 287 2.74 15.72 -9.02
C HIS A 287 3.32 14.48 -9.70
N ILE A 288 3.86 13.56 -8.89
CA ILE A 288 4.61 12.38 -9.31
C ILE A 288 3.67 11.28 -9.82
N GLN A 289 4.16 10.45 -10.74
CA GLN A 289 3.50 9.22 -11.20
C GLN A 289 4.43 8.04 -10.92
N TYR A 290 4.07 7.21 -9.96
CA TYR A 290 4.80 5.99 -9.64
C TYR A 290 4.27 4.82 -10.49
N VAL A 291 5.17 4.07 -11.11
CA VAL A 291 4.81 2.96 -12.00
C VAL A 291 4.24 1.81 -11.16
N LYS A 292 3.07 1.29 -11.54
CA LYS A 292 2.51 0.04 -11.00
C LYS A 292 2.62 -1.08 -12.02
N SER A 293 2.35 -0.80 -13.29
CA SER A 293 2.61 -1.74 -14.37
C SER A 293 2.75 -1.02 -15.71
N LEU A 294 3.51 -1.64 -16.62
CA LEU A 294 3.62 -1.26 -18.03
C LEU A 294 3.18 -2.46 -18.87
N THR A 295 2.23 -2.26 -19.77
CA THR A 295 1.69 -3.31 -20.65
C THR A 295 1.71 -2.83 -22.08
N ALA A 296 2.32 -3.58 -22.98
CA ALA A 296 2.21 -3.31 -24.42
C ALA A 296 0.87 -3.85 -24.95
N ASP A 297 0.32 -3.19 -25.96
CA ASP A 297 -0.87 -3.67 -26.66
C ASP A 297 -0.58 -4.86 -27.60
N CYS A 298 -1.60 -5.32 -28.33
CA CYS A 298 -1.55 -6.61 -29.02
C CYS A 298 -0.57 -6.65 -30.21
N ASP A 299 -0.19 -5.49 -30.76
CA ASP A 299 0.78 -5.37 -31.82
C ASP A 299 2.04 -4.59 -31.42
N TYR A 300 2.19 -4.32 -30.12
CA TYR A 300 3.38 -3.78 -29.47
C TYR A 300 3.75 -2.35 -29.89
N ASP A 301 2.79 -1.55 -30.34
CA ASP A 301 3.03 -0.18 -30.77
C ASP A 301 2.62 0.88 -29.74
N THR A 302 1.93 0.48 -28.67
CA THR A 302 1.46 1.37 -27.61
C THR A 302 1.67 0.75 -26.23
N ILE A 303 2.05 1.58 -25.24
CA ILE A 303 2.16 1.17 -23.84
C ILE A 303 0.96 1.72 -23.05
N LEU A 304 0.30 0.85 -22.28
CA LEU A 304 -0.57 1.23 -21.17
C LEU A 304 0.24 1.21 -19.88
N ALA A 305 0.37 2.37 -19.23
CA ALA A 305 1.01 2.53 -17.94
C ALA A 305 -0.06 2.71 -16.85
N LYS A 306 -0.15 1.77 -15.91
CA LYS A 306 -0.91 1.98 -14.67
C LYS A 306 0.00 2.65 -13.65
N VAL A 307 -0.46 3.76 -13.07
CA VAL A 307 0.35 4.58 -12.16
C VAL A 307 -0.40 4.93 -10.88
N SER A 308 0.32 5.02 -9.77
CA SER A 308 -0.12 5.73 -8.57
C SER A 308 0.17 7.22 -8.76
N GLN A 309 -0.89 8.01 -8.94
CA GLN A 309 -0.80 9.44 -9.20
C GLN A 309 -0.80 10.23 -7.87
N VAL A 310 0.25 11.03 -7.65
CA VAL A 310 0.28 12.03 -6.57
C VAL A 310 -0.11 13.39 -7.13
N GLY A 311 -1.09 14.06 -6.52
CA GLY A 311 -1.61 15.34 -7.00
C GLY A 311 -2.23 15.25 -8.40
N ALA A 312 -2.27 16.37 -9.13
CA ALA A 312 -2.92 16.41 -10.45
C ALA A 312 -2.03 15.83 -11.57
N ALA A 313 -2.59 15.01 -12.46
CA ALA A 313 -1.85 14.58 -13.65
C ALA A 313 -1.64 15.75 -14.62
N CYS A 314 -2.64 16.63 -14.76
CA CYS A 314 -2.60 17.77 -15.66
C CYS A 314 -1.91 18.99 -15.04
N HIS A 315 -1.17 19.74 -15.86
CA HIS A 315 -0.55 21.02 -15.47
C HIS A 315 -1.57 22.13 -15.15
N THR A 316 -2.84 21.96 -15.52
CA THR A 316 -3.94 22.87 -15.18
C THR A 316 -4.51 22.64 -13.78
N GLY A 317 -4.03 21.61 -13.07
CA GLY A 317 -4.59 21.19 -11.78
C GLY A 317 -5.75 20.18 -11.89
N ASN A 318 -6.19 19.84 -13.10
CA ASN A 318 -7.22 18.82 -13.30
C ASN A 318 -6.66 17.39 -13.06
N PRO A 319 -7.48 16.45 -12.54
CA PRO A 319 -7.07 15.07 -12.32
C PRO A 319 -6.59 14.38 -13.61
N THR A 320 -7.32 14.56 -14.71
CA THR A 320 -6.99 14.05 -16.05
C THR A 320 -6.70 15.20 -17.03
N CYS A 321 -6.04 14.90 -18.15
CA CYS A 321 -5.95 15.78 -19.32
C CYS A 321 -7.22 15.76 -20.19
N PHE A 322 -8.10 14.78 -20.01
CA PHE A 322 -9.27 14.54 -20.87
C PHE A 322 -10.57 15.15 -20.32
N PHE A 323 -10.54 16.43 -19.92
CA PHE A 323 -11.69 17.12 -19.30
C PHE A 323 -12.50 18.02 -20.26
N ASN A 324 -12.08 18.17 -21.52
CA ASN A 324 -12.79 18.97 -22.50
C ASN A 324 -13.69 18.08 -23.38
N GLU A 325 -15.01 18.22 -23.22
CA GLU A 325 -16.00 17.46 -23.98
C GLU A 325 -16.01 17.90 -25.46
N ILE A 326 -15.95 16.93 -26.39
CA ILE A 326 -16.07 17.19 -27.83
C ILE A 326 -17.52 16.94 -28.30
N VAL A 327 -18.10 15.81 -27.90
CA VAL A 327 -19.48 15.42 -28.20
C VAL A 327 -19.96 14.46 -27.12
N LYS A 328 -21.19 14.67 -26.63
CA LYS A 328 -21.87 13.74 -25.73
C LYS A 328 -23.23 13.41 -26.29
N LYS A 329 -23.44 12.13 -26.60
CA LYS A 329 -24.78 11.60 -26.80
C LYS A 329 -25.33 11.28 -25.42
N GLU A 330 -26.55 11.72 -25.11
CA GLU A 330 -27.21 11.27 -23.90
C GLU A 330 -27.35 9.74 -23.93
N TYR A 331 -26.74 9.08 -22.95
CA TYR A 331 -26.91 7.67 -22.69
C TYR A 331 -27.15 7.49 -21.20
N VAL A 332 -27.89 6.45 -20.86
CA VAL A 332 -28.05 6.05 -19.45
C VAL A 332 -26.80 5.27 -19.08
N GLU A 333 -26.03 5.77 -18.13
CA GLU A 333 -24.89 5.04 -17.57
C GLU A 333 -25.40 3.73 -16.98
N LYS A 334 -24.75 2.62 -17.34
CA LYS A 334 -25.14 1.27 -16.93
C LYS A 334 -24.03 0.55 -16.20
N ASN A 335 -22.83 1.13 -16.13
CA ASN A 335 -21.78 0.61 -15.29
C ASN A 335 -22.23 0.72 -13.82
N PRO A 336 -22.39 -0.40 -13.09
CA PRO A 336 -22.91 -0.37 -11.73
C PRO A 336 -22.07 0.49 -10.78
N LEU A 337 -20.74 0.48 -10.94
CA LEU A 337 -19.83 1.27 -10.10
C LEU A 337 -20.11 2.77 -10.28
N LYS A 338 -20.14 3.23 -11.54
CA LYS A 338 -20.43 4.63 -11.86
C LYS A 338 -21.82 5.06 -11.41
N VAL A 339 -22.83 4.19 -11.56
CA VAL A 339 -24.19 4.51 -11.10
C VAL A 339 -24.22 4.72 -9.58
N LEU A 340 -23.53 3.88 -8.81
CA LEU A 340 -23.46 4.02 -7.35
C LEU A 340 -22.65 5.26 -6.93
N GLU A 341 -21.55 5.54 -7.61
CA GLU A 341 -20.72 6.74 -7.42
C GLU A 341 -21.51 8.02 -7.74
N ASP A 342 -22.11 8.11 -8.92
CA ASP A 342 -22.91 9.26 -9.36
C ASP A 342 -24.06 9.56 -8.39
N VAL A 343 -24.78 8.54 -7.92
CA VAL A 343 -25.86 8.71 -6.94
C VAL A 343 -25.31 9.21 -5.60
N TYR A 344 -24.16 8.69 -5.16
CA TYR A 344 -23.52 9.14 -3.94
C TYR A 344 -23.02 10.59 -4.04
N GLU A 345 -22.42 10.98 -5.16
CA GLU A 345 -22.00 12.36 -5.42
C GLU A 345 -23.20 13.33 -5.44
N ILE A 346 -24.33 12.93 -6.03
CA ILE A 346 -25.57 13.73 -5.98
C ILE A 346 -26.05 13.92 -4.53
N ILE A 347 -25.94 12.88 -3.68
CA ILE A 347 -26.31 12.97 -2.26
C ILE A 347 -25.37 13.93 -1.52
N LEU A 348 -24.05 13.86 -1.77
CA LEU A 348 -23.06 14.77 -1.20
C LEU A 348 -23.29 16.22 -1.66
N ASP A 349 -23.54 16.44 -2.95
CA ASP A 349 -23.88 17.75 -3.50
C ASP A 349 -25.15 18.29 -2.84
N ARG A 350 -26.20 17.49 -2.69
CA ARG A 350 -27.44 17.92 -1.99
C ARG A 350 -27.19 18.29 -0.54
N LYS A 351 -26.24 17.64 0.14
CA LYS A 351 -25.85 17.99 1.51
C LYS A 351 -25.12 19.33 1.57
N ALA A 352 -24.18 19.57 0.65
CA ALA A 352 -23.40 20.81 0.58
C ALA A 352 -24.20 21.99 0.01
N HIS A 353 -25.08 21.73 -0.95
CA HIS A 353 -25.90 22.68 -1.69
C HIS A 353 -27.39 22.27 -1.61
N PRO A 354 -28.06 22.58 -0.49
CA PRO A 354 -29.45 22.18 -0.28
C PRO A 354 -30.38 22.69 -1.38
N LYS A 355 -31.27 21.81 -1.86
CA LYS A 355 -32.31 22.17 -2.82
C LYS A 355 -33.69 21.98 -2.19
N GLU A 356 -34.46 23.05 -2.16
CA GLU A 356 -35.81 23.05 -1.63
C GLU A 356 -36.68 21.98 -2.33
N GLY A 357 -37.44 21.22 -1.54
CA GLY A 357 -38.29 20.12 -2.02
C GLY A 357 -37.58 18.81 -2.34
N SER A 358 -36.25 18.72 -2.18
CA SER A 358 -35.51 17.46 -2.36
C SER A 358 -35.78 16.47 -1.22
N TYR A 359 -36.08 15.21 -1.56
CA TYR A 359 -36.23 14.13 -0.58
C TYR A 359 -34.94 13.91 0.23
N THR A 360 -33.78 14.00 -0.40
CA THR A 360 -32.47 13.88 0.27
C THR A 360 -32.29 14.95 1.35
N ASN A 361 -32.65 16.20 1.05
CA ASN A 361 -32.56 17.28 2.03
C ASN A 361 -33.54 17.09 3.19
N TYR A 362 -34.76 16.61 2.93
CA TYR A 362 -35.70 16.24 3.99
C TYR A 362 -35.13 15.20 4.96
N LEU A 363 -34.40 14.20 4.45
CA LEU A 363 -33.74 13.20 5.31
C LEU A 363 -32.66 13.85 6.20
N PHE A 364 -31.80 14.69 5.63
CA PHE A 364 -30.78 15.41 6.39
C PHE A 364 -31.38 16.38 7.42
N ASP A 365 -32.42 17.14 7.04
CA ASP A 365 -33.11 18.09 7.93
C ASP A 365 -33.76 17.42 9.15
N LYS A 366 -34.22 16.17 8.98
CA LYS A 366 -34.79 15.37 10.08
C LYS A 366 -33.72 14.67 10.92
N GLY A 367 -32.48 14.65 10.47
CA GLY A 367 -31.33 14.12 11.18
C GLY A 367 -31.26 12.59 11.21
N ILE A 368 -30.24 12.11 11.93
CA ILE A 368 -29.81 10.71 11.93
C ILE A 368 -30.93 9.71 12.23
N ASP A 369 -31.82 9.99 13.18
CA ASP A 369 -32.88 9.04 13.58
C ASP A 369 -33.83 8.74 12.42
N LYS A 370 -34.11 9.73 11.57
CA LYS A 370 -34.96 9.55 10.38
C LYS A 370 -34.26 8.71 9.32
N ILE A 371 -32.96 8.96 9.11
CA ILE A 371 -32.13 8.19 8.18
C ILE A 371 -32.05 6.72 8.63
N LEU A 372 -31.74 6.47 9.91
CA LEU A 372 -31.65 5.12 10.47
C LEU A 372 -32.98 4.39 10.44
N LYS A 373 -34.09 5.10 10.72
CA LYS A 373 -35.43 4.53 10.57
C LYS A 373 -35.65 4.02 9.15
N LYS A 374 -35.27 4.81 8.15
CA LYS A 374 -35.40 4.42 6.75
C LYS A 374 -34.54 3.21 6.40
N VAL A 375 -33.25 3.24 6.74
CA VAL A 375 -32.34 2.09 6.54
C VAL A 375 -32.92 0.80 7.15
N GLY A 376 -33.51 0.87 8.35
CA GLY A 376 -34.14 -0.29 9.00
C GLY A 376 -35.46 -0.75 8.36
N GLU A 377 -36.28 0.18 7.86
CA GLU A 377 -37.49 -0.12 7.08
C GLU A 377 -37.12 -0.90 5.83
N GLU A 378 -36.26 -0.33 4.97
CA GLU A 378 -35.89 -0.94 3.68
C GLU A 378 -35.18 -2.30 3.90
N ALA A 379 -34.34 -2.43 4.94
CA ALA A 379 -33.71 -3.71 5.28
C ALA A 379 -34.74 -4.81 5.64
N THR A 380 -35.82 -4.43 6.32
CA THR A 380 -36.91 -5.35 6.67
C THR A 380 -37.74 -5.68 5.43
N GLU A 381 -37.97 -4.70 4.56
CA GLU A 381 -38.71 -4.88 3.31
C GLU A 381 -37.96 -5.81 2.34
N ILE A 382 -36.62 -5.76 2.26
CA ILE A 382 -35.82 -6.76 1.53
C ILE A 382 -36.11 -8.18 2.05
N VAL A 383 -36.14 -8.38 3.37
CA VAL A 383 -36.41 -9.71 3.97
C VAL A 383 -37.81 -10.20 3.61
N ILE A 384 -38.79 -9.30 3.58
CA ILE A 384 -40.17 -9.63 3.20
C ILE A 384 -40.25 -9.94 1.70
N ALA A 385 -39.72 -9.06 0.85
CA ALA A 385 -39.70 -9.22 -0.60
C ALA A 385 -38.97 -10.49 -1.03
N ALA A 386 -37.88 -10.88 -0.34
CA ALA A 386 -37.13 -12.10 -0.63
C ALA A 386 -37.93 -13.39 -0.42
N LYS A 387 -39.07 -13.32 0.29
CA LYS A 387 -40.00 -14.45 0.44
C LYS A 387 -41.05 -14.50 -0.66
N ASN A 388 -41.19 -13.45 -1.46
CA ASN A 388 -42.13 -13.36 -2.57
C ASN A 388 -41.50 -13.95 -3.85
N PRO A 389 -42.31 -14.48 -4.78
CA PRO A 389 -41.81 -15.10 -6.00
C PRO A 389 -41.34 -14.10 -7.07
N ASP A 390 -41.67 -12.82 -6.95
CA ASP A 390 -41.30 -11.79 -7.92
C ASP A 390 -39.93 -11.16 -7.58
N PRO A 391 -38.88 -11.39 -8.38
CA PRO A 391 -37.56 -10.80 -8.15
C PRO A 391 -37.53 -9.28 -8.35
N GLU A 392 -38.53 -8.69 -9.00
CA GLU A 392 -38.59 -7.24 -9.18
C GLU A 392 -38.78 -6.52 -7.84
N GLU A 393 -39.61 -7.05 -6.94
CA GLU A 393 -39.82 -6.47 -5.60
C GLU A 393 -38.49 -6.39 -4.84
N VAL A 394 -37.75 -7.50 -4.77
CA VAL A 394 -36.44 -7.55 -4.10
C VAL A 394 -35.46 -6.54 -4.70
N LYS A 395 -35.46 -6.37 -6.02
CA LYS A 395 -34.61 -5.39 -6.69
C LYS A 395 -34.94 -3.95 -6.30
N TYR A 396 -36.22 -3.60 -6.18
CA TYR A 396 -36.63 -2.26 -5.73
C TYR A 396 -36.23 -2.02 -4.28
N GLU A 397 -36.51 -2.96 -3.38
CA GLU A 397 -36.17 -2.82 -1.96
C GLU A 397 -34.64 -2.73 -1.74
N ILE A 398 -33.85 -3.50 -2.49
CA ILE A 398 -32.38 -3.37 -2.47
C ILE A 398 -31.95 -1.99 -2.98
N SER A 399 -32.59 -1.47 -4.01
CA SER A 399 -32.25 -0.15 -4.55
C SER A 399 -32.53 0.97 -3.54
N ASP A 400 -33.69 0.92 -2.87
CA ASP A 400 -34.06 1.89 -1.84
C ASP A 400 -33.18 1.75 -0.59
N PHE A 401 -32.86 0.53 -0.18
CA PHE A 401 -31.90 0.29 0.89
C PHE A 401 -30.53 0.88 0.57
N LEU A 402 -29.99 0.63 -0.63
CA LEU A 402 -28.69 1.17 -1.05
C LEU A 402 -28.70 2.70 -1.09
N TYR A 403 -29.79 3.32 -1.57
CA TYR A 403 -29.94 4.76 -1.54
C TYR A 403 -29.91 5.32 -0.11
N HIS A 404 -30.69 4.76 0.81
CA HIS A 404 -30.70 5.22 2.21
C HIS A 404 -29.38 4.91 2.95
N MET A 405 -28.72 3.81 2.58
CA MET A 405 -27.37 3.49 3.05
C MET A 405 -26.37 4.55 2.59
N MET A 406 -26.43 5.00 1.34
CA MET A 406 -25.59 6.09 0.82
C MET A 406 -25.87 7.43 1.51
N VAL A 407 -27.13 7.72 1.88
CA VAL A 407 -27.47 8.90 2.72
C VAL A 407 -26.85 8.78 4.11
N LEU A 408 -26.87 7.59 4.73
CA LEU A 408 -26.21 7.33 6.00
C LEU A 408 -24.68 7.46 5.89
N MET A 409 -24.09 6.96 4.81
CA MET A 409 -22.67 7.10 4.50
C MET A 409 -22.27 8.57 4.43
N ALA A 410 -23.00 9.38 3.66
CA ALA A 410 -22.78 10.84 3.58
C ALA A 410 -23.00 11.55 4.93
N GLU A 411 -23.89 11.04 5.77
CA GLU A 411 -24.10 11.57 7.12
C GLU A 411 -22.96 11.25 8.09
N ARG A 412 -22.24 10.15 7.86
CA ARG A 412 -21.13 9.70 8.69
C ARG A 412 -19.75 9.95 8.10
N GLY A 413 -19.68 10.51 6.89
CA GLY A 413 -18.42 10.74 6.20
C GLY A 413 -17.71 9.44 5.80
N VAL A 414 -18.47 8.42 5.41
CA VAL A 414 -17.97 7.13 4.93
C VAL A 414 -18.12 7.07 3.42
N THR A 415 -17.13 6.58 2.66
CA THR A 415 -17.20 6.51 1.19
C THR A 415 -17.34 5.07 0.67
N TRP A 416 -17.59 4.91 -0.64
CA TRP A 416 -17.60 3.58 -1.27
C TRP A 416 -16.22 2.93 -1.24
N GLU A 417 -15.15 3.71 -1.31
CA GLU A 417 -13.77 3.25 -1.13
C GLU A 417 -13.56 2.67 0.27
N ASP A 418 -14.04 3.33 1.33
CA ASP A 418 -13.96 2.80 2.70
C ASP A 418 -14.66 1.44 2.83
N ILE A 419 -15.86 1.30 2.24
CA ILE A 419 -16.67 0.07 2.30
C ILE A 419 -16.02 -1.06 1.51
N THR A 420 -15.60 -0.79 0.27
CA THR A 420 -14.99 -1.80 -0.60
C THR A 420 -13.62 -2.25 -0.08
N GLN A 421 -12.85 -1.33 0.50
CA GLN A 421 -11.62 -1.64 1.21
C GLN A 421 -11.87 -2.58 2.39
N GLU A 422 -12.85 -2.29 3.24
CA GLU A 422 -13.19 -3.18 4.37
C GLU A 422 -13.72 -4.55 3.90
N LEU A 423 -14.49 -4.60 2.80
CA LEU A 423 -14.97 -5.87 2.24
C LEU A 423 -13.85 -6.71 1.64
N SER A 424 -12.84 -6.10 1.00
CA SER A 424 -11.70 -6.81 0.41
C SER A 424 -10.83 -7.54 1.43
N GLN A 425 -10.95 -7.18 2.71
CA GLN A 425 -10.18 -7.73 3.83
C GLN A 425 -10.91 -8.88 4.56
N ARG A 426 -12.16 -9.18 4.21
CA ARG A 426 -12.95 -10.28 4.77
C ARG A 426 -12.73 -11.56 3.98
#